data_AF-W4S2F8-F1
#
_entry.id   AF-W4S2F8-F1
#
_cell.length_a   1.000
_cell.length_b   1.000
_cell.length_c   1.000
_cell.angle_alpha   90.00
_cell.angle_beta   90.00
_cell.angle_gamma   90.00
#
_symmetry.space_group_name_H-M   'P 1'
#
loop_
_entity.id
_entity.type
_entity.pdbx_description
1 polymer ?
#
loop_
_entity_poly.entity_id
_entity_poly.type
_entity_poly.pdbx_seq_one_letter_code
_entity_poly.pdbx_strand_id
1 'polypeptide(L)'
;MRNLIQSALPAACALLCSIALPAVAQRLQVQSPDARTQVEFSLRAGGVPTYRVLYRNKVVLDDAPLGLDLGRSDTLGKAMTLQGSTTETHDSRFALPVGKTRQARDHYRQLRVQLSDPKQRRLTVELRAYDDGVALRYVLPDAGEVRIRNELTGFAFPGDYACWSLNLGRFGTSHEGEYDAIAASRLRPHNLLELPLVCQTDASGTTLAIAEANLRDYAGLYLTGREDGSLGVSAKLSPRLDDPTLAVSFDAKGRDFATPWRVIMLGDSPASLIESNLISALNPPPAFDASWVRAGKSAWDWWSGSLASGVAQPGMNTATIQRYIDHAQQLKLQYMLIDDGWYFGSTGDGQYNVDADIRRPVEQLDLPGLVAYARQRDVGLWLWAHWRALDAHMDEALAWYQQLGIKGIKVDFMDRDDQQMVDFYHRLLAKRRAQTAGGSAWRLSPDRPDPHLSQLPHAGRRARRRVQQVDHPHHRHPQSHAAVYAHVARADGLHTGWLPQCAPGRVQDAAHRAAGDDYACAATGDVCGLRKPVRGGRRQPGTI
;
A
#
# COMPACT_ATOMS: atom_id res chain seq x y z
N MET A 1 28.13 99.48 -13.69
CA MET A 1 29.10 98.54 -13.12
C MET A 1 28.49 98.08 -11.79
N ARG A 2 27.64 97.03 -11.81
CA ARG A 2 27.95 95.59 -11.64
C ARG A 2 28.67 95.32 -10.30
N ASN A 3 28.27 94.41 -9.43
CA ASN A 3 27.02 93.71 -9.07
C ASN A 3 27.40 92.90 -7.81
N LEU A 4 26.58 92.94 -6.77
CA LEU A 4 26.68 92.07 -5.59
C LEU A 4 26.41 90.61 -5.99
N ILE A 5 27.25 89.66 -5.56
CA ILE A 5 26.96 88.22 -5.65
C ILE A 5 26.99 87.65 -4.23
N GLN A 6 25.79 87.41 -3.69
CA GLN A 6 25.55 86.57 -2.53
C GLN A 6 25.64 85.10 -2.98
N SER A 7 26.57 84.35 -2.41
CA SER A 7 26.70 82.91 -2.61
C SER A 7 25.76 82.16 -1.67
N ALA A 8 24.65 81.68 -2.21
CA ALA A 8 23.79 80.68 -1.57
C ALA A 8 24.36 79.27 -1.83
N LEU A 9 24.68 78.53 -0.76
CA LEU A 9 24.99 77.11 -0.83
C LEU A 9 23.68 76.30 -0.84
N PRO A 10 23.46 75.37 -1.79
CA PRO A 10 22.32 74.47 -1.76
C PRO A 10 22.59 73.32 -0.78
N ALA A 11 21.64 73.10 0.14
CA ALA A 11 21.58 71.91 0.98
C ALA A 11 21.31 70.68 0.11
N ALA A 12 22.28 69.79 0.00
CA ALA A 12 22.13 68.49 -0.67
C ALA A 12 21.34 67.54 0.24
N CYS A 13 20.04 67.38 -0.03
CA CYS A 13 19.24 66.26 0.49
C CYS A 13 19.75 64.95 -0.15
N ALA A 14 20.59 64.20 0.58
CA ALA A 14 20.90 62.83 0.24
C ALA A 14 19.66 61.95 0.48
N LEU A 15 18.90 61.65 -0.57
CA LEU A 15 17.91 60.57 -0.55
C LEU A 15 18.66 59.25 -0.31
N LEU A 16 18.60 58.73 0.93
CA LEU A 16 18.87 57.32 1.20
C LEU A 16 17.74 56.50 0.55
N CYS A 17 17.96 56.06 -0.69
CA CYS A 17 17.21 54.95 -1.26
C CYS A 17 17.58 53.69 -0.47
N SER A 18 16.79 53.38 0.57
CA SER A 18 16.75 52.07 1.20
C SER A 18 16.32 51.05 0.15
N ILE A 19 17.29 50.40 -0.48
CA ILE A 19 17.04 49.25 -1.35
C ILE A 19 16.50 48.15 -0.44
N ALA A 20 15.18 48.03 -0.36
CA ALA A 20 14.52 46.91 0.28
C ALA A 20 14.84 45.66 -0.55
N LEU A 21 15.90 44.94 -0.15
CA LEU A 21 16.15 43.60 -0.66
C LEU A 21 14.90 42.76 -0.36
N PRO A 22 14.30 42.09 -1.35
CA PRO A 22 13.18 41.21 -1.08
C PRO A 22 13.64 40.16 -0.07
N ALA A 23 12.96 40.08 1.06
CA ALA A 23 13.19 39.06 2.06
C ALA A 23 12.93 37.70 1.40
N VAL A 24 14.00 37.03 0.97
CA VAL A 24 13.92 35.65 0.50
C VAL A 24 13.45 34.83 1.69
N ALA A 25 12.25 34.24 1.59
CA ALA A 25 11.70 33.40 2.63
C ALA A 25 12.74 32.32 3.01
N GLN A 26 13.14 32.29 4.28
CA GLN A 26 14.17 31.38 4.77
C GLN A 26 13.71 29.93 4.57
N ARG A 27 14.39 29.19 3.69
CA ARG A 27 14.13 27.76 3.49
C ARG A 27 14.94 26.97 4.52
N LEU A 28 14.25 26.15 5.30
CA LEU A 28 14.88 25.10 6.09
C LEU A 28 15.07 23.89 5.17
N GLN A 29 16.17 23.17 5.31
CA GLN A 29 16.44 22.05 4.40
C GLN A 29 17.23 20.94 5.08
N VAL A 30 17.10 19.73 4.54
CA VAL A 30 17.94 18.60 4.88
C VAL A 30 18.22 17.76 3.63
N GLN A 31 19.46 17.29 3.50
CA GLN A 31 19.91 16.42 2.41
C GLN A 31 20.09 14.99 2.92
N SER A 32 19.86 14.02 2.06
CA SER A 32 20.15 12.61 2.31
C SER A 32 21.63 12.43 2.65
N PRO A 33 21.98 11.32 3.32
CA PRO A 33 23.38 11.01 3.61
C PRO A 33 24.30 11.00 2.38
N ASP A 34 23.81 10.57 1.22
CA ASP A 34 24.55 10.60 -0.05
C ASP A 34 24.39 11.91 -0.85
N ALA A 35 23.66 12.88 -0.31
CA ALA A 35 23.34 14.18 -0.92
C ALA A 35 22.58 14.14 -2.25
N ARG A 36 22.07 12.98 -2.71
CA ARG A 36 21.26 12.89 -3.93
C ARG A 36 19.83 13.36 -3.71
N THR A 37 19.29 13.26 -2.51
CA THR A 37 17.91 13.65 -2.21
C THR A 37 17.92 14.83 -1.24
N GLN A 38 17.07 15.82 -1.48
CA GLN A 38 16.91 16.97 -0.60
C GLN A 38 15.44 17.28 -0.41
N VAL A 39 15.07 17.62 0.82
CA VAL A 39 13.75 18.19 1.13
C VAL A 39 13.93 19.56 1.76
N GLU A 40 13.17 20.51 1.23
CA GLU A 40 13.13 21.89 1.70
C GLU A 40 11.75 22.17 2.31
N PHE A 41 11.73 22.99 3.35
CA PHE A 41 10.54 23.51 4.01
C PHE A 41 10.55 25.03 3.97
N SER A 42 9.38 25.63 3.78
CA SER A 42 9.18 27.08 3.86
C SER A 42 7.77 27.43 4.34
N LEU A 43 7.62 28.67 4.82
CA LEU A 43 6.29 29.27 5.04
C LEU A 43 6.02 30.27 3.91
N ARG A 44 4.93 30.07 3.18
CA ARG A 44 4.43 31.03 2.18
C ARG A 44 3.61 32.14 2.83
N ALA A 45 3.19 33.11 2.01
CA ALA A 45 2.27 34.16 2.41
C ALA A 45 1.05 33.59 3.16
N GLY A 46 0.64 34.27 4.24
CA GLY A 46 -0.42 33.79 5.11
C GLY A 46 -0.04 32.61 6.02
N GLY A 47 1.25 32.30 6.19
CA GLY A 47 1.74 31.26 7.09
C GLY A 47 1.34 29.84 6.66
N VAL A 48 1.28 29.60 5.36
CA VAL A 48 0.99 28.25 4.80
C VAL A 48 2.31 27.48 4.72
N PRO A 49 2.46 26.36 5.45
CA PRO A 49 3.64 25.52 5.33
C PRO A 49 3.66 24.82 3.98
N THR A 50 4.83 24.83 3.34
CA THR A 50 5.10 24.15 2.09
C THR A 50 6.39 23.35 2.15
N TYR A 51 6.47 22.30 1.35
CA TYR A 51 7.70 21.55 1.13
C TYR A 51 8.01 21.40 -0.36
N ARG A 52 9.28 21.18 -0.65
CA ARG A 52 9.81 20.94 -1.99
C ARG A 52 10.79 19.77 -1.93
N VAL A 53 10.84 18.96 -2.99
CA VAL A 53 11.75 17.82 -3.06
C VAL A 53 12.64 17.95 -4.29
N LEU A 54 13.95 17.79 -4.07
CA LEU A 54 14.94 17.73 -5.11
C LEU A 54 15.58 16.34 -5.13
N TYR A 55 15.84 15.86 -6.34
CA TYR A 55 16.64 14.66 -6.61
C TYR A 55 17.75 15.04 -7.58
N ARG A 56 19.01 14.84 -7.19
CA ARG A 56 20.22 15.20 -7.93
C ARG A 56 20.20 16.66 -8.39
N ASN A 57 19.87 17.56 -7.47
CA ASN A 57 19.72 19.00 -7.69
C ASN A 57 18.62 19.40 -8.70
N LYS A 58 17.76 18.47 -9.13
CA LYS A 58 16.57 18.76 -9.93
C LYS A 58 15.33 18.70 -9.07
N VAL A 59 14.41 19.64 -9.29
CA VAL A 59 13.13 19.69 -8.58
C VAL A 59 12.24 18.58 -9.12
N VAL A 60 11.83 17.66 -8.25
CA VAL A 60 10.93 16.56 -8.61
C VAL A 60 9.52 16.80 -8.08
N LEU A 61 9.39 17.46 -6.93
CA LEU A 61 8.16 18.07 -6.44
C LEU A 61 8.44 19.55 -6.15
N ASP A 62 7.63 20.43 -6.72
CA ASP A 62 7.69 21.85 -6.41
C ASP A 62 6.96 22.16 -5.10
N ASP A 63 7.04 23.41 -4.64
CA ASP A 63 6.44 23.87 -3.40
C ASP A 63 4.95 23.45 -3.26
N ALA A 64 4.73 22.40 -2.47
CA ALA A 64 3.43 21.80 -2.24
C ALA A 64 2.92 22.10 -0.83
N PRO A 65 1.61 22.38 -0.66
CA PRO A 65 1.04 22.73 0.63
C PRO A 65 1.07 21.56 1.60
N LEU A 66 1.16 21.90 2.88
CA LEU A 66 1.04 21.01 4.03
C LEU A 66 -0.07 21.50 4.95
N GLY A 67 -0.70 20.57 5.66
CA GLY A 67 -1.65 20.87 6.72
C GLY A 67 -2.74 19.83 6.88
N LEU A 68 -3.59 20.07 7.86
CA LEU A 68 -4.73 19.25 8.22
C LEU A 68 -5.99 20.08 8.17
N ASP A 69 -7.04 19.47 7.62
CA ASP A 69 -8.38 20.01 7.62
C ASP A 69 -9.16 19.37 8.77
N LEU A 70 -9.54 20.17 9.75
CA LEU A 70 -10.22 19.70 10.96
C LEU A 70 -11.75 19.82 10.85
N GLY A 71 -12.26 20.26 9.70
CA GLY A 71 -13.70 20.47 9.46
C GLY A 71 -14.19 21.83 9.97
N ARG A 72 -15.45 22.17 9.63
CA ARG A 72 -16.12 23.44 10.02
C ARG A 72 -15.27 24.71 9.76
N SER A 73 -14.54 24.72 8.65
CA SER A 73 -13.61 25.78 8.25
C SER A 73 -12.38 25.97 9.16
N ASP A 74 -12.10 25.03 10.05
CA ASP A 74 -10.90 25.02 10.89
C ASP A 74 -9.79 24.16 10.26
N THR A 75 -8.55 24.65 10.37
CA THR A 75 -7.39 24.02 9.75
C THR A 75 -6.15 24.19 10.62
N LEU A 76 -5.23 23.24 10.54
CA LEU A 76 -3.84 23.38 11.00
C LEU A 76 -2.93 23.38 9.77
N GLY A 77 -2.51 24.56 9.34
CA GLY A 77 -1.84 24.76 8.04
C GLY A 77 -2.06 26.13 7.40
N LYS A 78 -2.71 27.06 8.13
CA LYS A 78 -2.85 28.47 7.76
C LYS A 78 -2.46 29.32 8.96
N ALA A 79 -1.92 30.51 8.70
CA ALA A 79 -1.41 31.43 9.71
C ALA A 79 -0.41 30.77 10.69
N MET A 80 0.32 29.76 10.22
CA MET A 80 1.33 29.08 11.03
C MET A 80 2.55 29.98 11.20
N THR A 81 3.10 29.99 12.40
CA THR A 81 4.34 30.68 12.74
C THR A 81 5.41 29.66 13.13
N LEU A 82 6.61 29.82 12.57
CA LEU A 82 7.76 29.01 12.92
C LEU A 82 8.18 29.26 14.38
N GLN A 83 8.18 28.21 15.19
CA GLN A 83 8.63 28.25 16.58
C GLN A 83 10.08 27.78 16.72
N GLY A 84 10.52 26.88 15.84
CA GLY A 84 11.87 26.33 15.87
C GLY A 84 12.04 25.24 14.83
N SER A 85 13.29 24.78 14.69
CA SER A 85 13.59 23.57 13.95
C SER A 85 14.81 22.86 14.50
N THR A 86 14.85 21.54 14.35
CA THR A 86 15.99 20.70 14.73
C THR A 86 16.33 19.75 13.60
N THR A 87 17.61 19.37 13.52
CA THR A 87 18.07 18.34 12.58
C THR A 87 18.72 17.19 13.34
N GLU A 88 18.53 15.98 12.84
CA GLU A 88 19.16 14.77 13.38
C GLU A 88 19.58 13.83 12.25
N THR A 89 20.55 12.97 12.52
CA THR A 89 20.95 11.88 11.61
C THR A 89 20.68 10.56 12.31
N HIS A 90 20.16 9.59 11.57
CA HIS A 90 19.90 8.24 12.04
C HIS A 90 20.54 7.24 11.10
N ASP A 91 21.20 6.23 11.65
CA ASP A 91 21.74 5.10 10.90
C ASP A 91 21.58 3.82 11.71
N SER A 92 20.76 2.91 11.23
CA SER A 92 20.59 1.60 11.86
C SER A 92 20.32 0.52 10.82
N ARG A 93 20.38 -0.73 11.26
CA ARG A 93 20.04 -1.90 10.44
C ARG A 93 19.03 -2.76 11.17
N PHE A 94 18.16 -3.41 10.41
CA PHE A 94 17.16 -4.31 10.95
C PHE A 94 17.00 -5.53 10.05
N ALA A 95 16.65 -6.67 10.67
CA ALA A 95 16.32 -7.89 9.94
C ALA A 95 14.85 -7.86 9.49
N LEU A 96 14.58 -8.42 8.32
CA LEU A 96 13.23 -8.72 7.86
C LEU A 96 13.04 -10.25 7.91
N PRO A 97 12.19 -10.78 8.82
CA PRO A 97 11.93 -12.21 8.89
C PRO A 97 11.39 -12.78 7.58
N VAL A 98 10.57 -11.98 6.88
CA VAL A 98 10.05 -12.26 5.54
C VAL A 98 10.13 -10.97 4.72
N GLY A 99 10.78 -11.00 3.57
CA GLY A 99 10.92 -9.85 2.70
C GLY A 99 11.84 -10.09 1.51
N LYS A 100 12.07 -9.03 0.72
CA LYS A 100 12.96 -9.05 -0.45
C LYS A 100 14.45 -9.02 -0.11
N THR A 101 14.79 -8.64 1.12
CA THR A 101 16.15 -8.64 1.66
C THR A 101 16.15 -9.23 3.06
N ARG A 102 17.27 -9.84 3.47
CA ARG A 102 17.47 -10.37 4.84
C ARG A 102 17.67 -9.25 5.86
N GLN A 103 18.39 -8.19 5.47
CA GLN A 103 18.64 -7.01 6.29
C GLN A 103 18.41 -5.75 5.47
N ALA A 104 17.79 -4.76 6.08
CA ALA A 104 17.60 -3.43 5.52
C ALA A 104 18.30 -2.39 6.40
N ARG A 105 18.69 -1.28 5.79
CA ARG A 105 19.30 -0.12 6.46
C ARG A 105 18.25 0.98 6.57
N ASP A 106 18.20 1.62 7.71
CA ASP A 106 17.36 2.77 8.01
C ASP A 106 18.31 3.94 8.26
N HIS A 107 18.62 4.67 7.19
CA HIS A 107 19.66 5.69 7.15
C HIS A 107 19.11 6.96 6.52
N TYR A 108 18.95 8.00 7.33
CA TYR A 108 18.37 9.26 6.92
C TYR A 108 18.94 10.43 7.69
N ARG A 109 18.72 11.63 7.15
CA ARG A 109 18.76 12.87 7.92
C ARG A 109 17.35 13.42 8.05
N GLN A 110 16.99 13.92 9.22
CA GLN A 110 15.66 14.43 9.51
C GLN A 110 15.70 15.90 9.89
N LEU A 111 14.70 16.64 9.42
CA LEU A 111 14.35 17.98 9.85
C LEU A 111 13.00 17.93 10.57
N ARG A 112 12.95 18.40 11.81
CA ARG A 112 11.69 18.62 12.54
C ARG A 112 11.44 20.11 12.60
N VAL A 113 10.29 20.53 12.09
CA VAL A 113 9.87 21.94 12.08
C VAL A 113 8.70 22.12 13.05
N GLN A 114 8.90 22.91 14.09
CA GLN A 114 7.86 23.19 15.08
C GLN A 114 7.11 24.45 14.69
N LEU A 115 5.79 24.35 14.57
CA LEU A 115 4.89 25.43 14.19
C LEU A 115 3.80 25.61 15.26
N SER A 116 3.26 26.82 15.35
CA SER A 116 2.02 27.09 16.07
C SER A 116 1.08 27.99 15.27
N ASP A 117 -0.21 27.87 15.51
CA ASP A 117 -1.23 28.76 14.96
C ASP A 117 -1.62 29.86 15.96
N PRO A 118 -2.46 30.84 15.58
CA PRO A 118 -2.91 31.91 16.49
C PRO A 118 -3.69 31.40 17.71
N LYS A 119 -4.27 30.19 17.63
CA LYS A 119 -4.96 29.51 18.75
C LYS A 119 -3.97 28.75 19.66
N GLN A 120 -2.66 28.93 19.47
CA GLN A 120 -1.57 28.26 20.20
C GLN A 120 -1.57 26.73 20.04
N ARG A 121 -2.24 26.19 19.02
CA ARG A 121 -2.17 24.76 18.69
C ARG A 121 -0.83 24.47 18.04
N ARG A 122 -0.17 23.42 18.50
CA ARG A 122 1.17 23.03 18.03
C ARG A 122 1.07 21.99 16.92
N LEU A 123 1.90 22.15 15.90
CA LEU A 123 2.07 21.21 14.80
C LEU A 123 3.57 21.05 14.54
N THR A 124 4.06 19.82 14.59
CA THR A 124 5.42 19.50 14.12
C THR A 124 5.33 18.81 12.77
N VAL A 125 6.07 19.32 11.79
CA VAL A 125 6.29 18.63 10.51
C VAL A 125 7.63 17.91 10.61
N GLU A 126 7.61 16.58 10.46
CA GLU A 126 8.83 15.78 10.38
C GLU A 126 9.11 15.44 8.93
N LEU A 127 10.32 15.74 8.46
CA LEU A 127 10.79 15.51 7.10
C LEU A 127 12.06 14.67 7.18
N ARG A 128 12.08 13.49 6.56
CA ARG A 128 13.25 12.61 6.45
C ARG A 128 13.72 12.55 5.01
N ALA A 129 15.02 12.78 4.79
CA ALA A 129 15.69 12.55 3.52
C ALA A 129 16.52 11.26 3.59
N TYR A 130 16.10 10.27 2.80
CA TYR A 130 16.82 9.03 2.52
C TYR A 130 17.46 9.13 1.14
N ASP A 131 18.47 8.29 0.90
CA ASP A 131 19.17 8.21 -0.39
C ASP A 131 18.19 7.85 -1.55
N ASP A 132 17.12 7.13 -1.25
CA ASP A 132 16.09 6.63 -2.17
C ASP A 132 14.69 7.24 -1.95
N GLY A 133 14.58 8.37 -1.25
CA GLY A 133 13.30 9.07 -1.13
C GLY A 133 13.18 10.07 0.02
N VAL A 134 12.01 10.68 0.12
CA VAL A 134 11.62 11.58 1.21
C VAL A 134 10.40 11.00 1.92
N ALA A 135 10.33 11.19 3.23
CA ALA A 135 9.15 10.88 4.01
C ALA A 135 8.74 12.10 4.87
N LEU A 136 7.44 12.37 4.91
CA LEU A 136 6.87 13.45 5.73
C LEU A 136 5.72 12.94 6.59
N ARG A 137 5.55 13.49 7.80
CA ARG A 137 4.36 13.30 8.62
C ARG A 137 4.11 14.49 9.54
N TYR A 138 2.90 14.57 10.07
CA TYR A 138 2.52 15.52 11.10
C TYR A 138 2.59 14.87 12.48
N VAL A 139 3.07 15.62 13.47
CA VAL A 139 2.98 15.27 14.89
C VAL A 139 2.26 16.40 15.62
N LEU A 140 1.20 16.04 16.31
CA LEU A 140 0.33 16.92 17.10
C LEU A 140 0.59 16.64 18.59
N PRO A 141 1.36 17.50 19.29
CA PRO A 141 1.76 17.22 20.66
C PRO A 141 0.63 17.50 21.67
N ASP A 142 0.26 16.47 22.46
CA ASP A 142 -0.81 16.51 23.46
C ASP A 142 -2.09 17.21 22.96
N ALA A 143 -2.61 16.73 21.84
CA ALA A 143 -3.67 17.40 21.11
C ALA A 143 -5.08 17.21 21.70
N GLY A 144 -5.23 16.37 22.73
CA GLY A 144 -6.53 15.96 23.23
C GLY A 144 -7.32 15.19 22.17
N GLU A 145 -8.58 15.58 21.92
CA GLU A 145 -9.40 14.98 20.87
C GLU A 145 -8.93 15.45 19.49
N VAL A 146 -8.47 14.51 18.66
CA VAL A 146 -8.07 14.74 17.28
C VAL A 146 -9.22 14.36 16.35
N ARG A 147 -9.73 15.34 15.60
CA ARG A 147 -10.75 15.16 14.56
C ARG A 147 -10.22 15.71 13.25
N ILE A 148 -10.03 14.84 12.25
CA ILE A 148 -9.50 15.23 10.94
C ILE A 148 -10.53 14.84 9.88
N ARG A 149 -10.94 15.84 9.09
CA ARG A 149 -11.78 15.67 7.92
C ARG A 149 -10.99 15.16 6.72
N ASN A 150 -9.84 15.79 6.46
CA ASN A 150 -8.93 15.42 5.38
C ASN A 150 -7.52 15.99 5.63
N GLU A 151 -6.57 15.67 4.75
CA GLU A 151 -5.29 16.36 4.66
C GLU A 151 -5.32 17.49 3.63
N LEU A 152 -4.57 18.56 3.90
CA LEU A 152 -4.23 19.62 2.94
C LEU A 152 -2.92 19.33 2.20
N THR A 153 -2.31 18.17 2.47
CA THR A 153 -1.05 17.71 1.86
C THR A 153 -1.18 17.64 0.35
N GLY A 154 -0.33 18.38 -0.36
CA GLY A 154 -0.21 18.33 -1.81
C GLY A 154 1.09 17.67 -2.28
N PHE A 155 1.12 17.35 -3.57
CA PHE A 155 2.29 16.90 -4.32
C PHE A 155 2.29 17.67 -5.64
N ALA A 156 2.98 18.80 -5.70
CA ALA A 156 2.98 19.69 -6.85
C ALA A 156 4.05 19.24 -7.86
N PHE A 157 3.66 18.98 -9.10
CA PHE A 157 4.60 18.55 -10.14
C PHE A 157 5.08 19.77 -10.94
N PRO A 158 6.40 19.97 -11.11
CA PRO A 158 6.95 21.08 -11.88
C PRO A 158 6.74 20.94 -13.41
N GLY A 159 6.29 19.77 -13.87
CA GLY A 159 6.06 19.49 -15.29
C GLY A 159 4.98 18.43 -15.50
N ASP A 160 4.58 18.26 -16.75
CA ASP A 160 3.54 17.30 -17.15
C ASP A 160 4.11 15.87 -17.20
N TYR A 161 4.28 15.27 -16.02
CA TYR A 161 4.87 13.94 -15.89
C TYR A 161 4.01 12.84 -16.52
N ALA A 162 4.66 11.82 -17.06
CA ALA A 162 4.02 10.58 -17.44
C ALA A 162 3.85 9.71 -16.19
N CYS A 163 2.61 9.42 -15.82
CA CYS A 163 2.28 8.66 -14.62
C CYS A 163 1.53 7.37 -14.93
N TRP A 164 1.52 6.45 -13.97
CA TRP A 164 0.77 5.20 -13.96
C TRP A 164 -0.01 5.10 -12.67
N SER A 165 -1.32 4.92 -12.79
CA SER A 165 -2.24 4.89 -11.65
C SER A 165 -3.40 3.94 -11.89
N LEU A 166 -3.95 3.41 -10.80
CA LEU A 166 -5.29 2.84 -10.78
C LEU A 166 -6.26 3.88 -10.24
N ASN A 167 -7.27 4.26 -11.03
CA ASN A 167 -8.36 5.13 -10.59
C ASN A 167 -9.56 4.27 -10.17
N LEU A 168 -9.81 4.18 -8.88
CA LEU A 168 -10.91 3.41 -8.31
C LEU A 168 -12.26 4.13 -8.41
N GLY A 169 -12.25 5.45 -8.51
CA GLY A 169 -13.44 6.30 -8.63
C GLY A 169 -14.35 6.36 -7.41
N ARG A 170 -14.17 5.47 -6.42
CA ARG A 170 -14.91 5.45 -5.15
C ARG A 170 -14.08 4.79 -4.04
N PHE A 171 -14.41 5.11 -2.80
CA PHE A 171 -13.93 4.39 -1.63
C PHE A 171 -14.65 3.04 -1.50
N GLY A 172 -14.17 2.17 -0.61
CA GLY A 172 -14.84 0.90 -0.32
C GLY A 172 -14.71 -0.08 -1.50
N THR A 173 -13.47 -0.37 -1.90
CA THR A 173 -13.16 -1.31 -3.00
C THR A 173 -12.14 -2.33 -2.54
N SER A 174 -11.93 -3.38 -3.33
CA SER A 174 -10.87 -4.36 -3.10
C SER A 174 -9.46 -3.87 -3.46
N HIS A 175 -9.32 -2.62 -3.94
CA HIS A 175 -8.07 -2.05 -4.47
C HIS A 175 -7.52 -2.81 -5.68
N GLU A 176 -8.39 -3.43 -6.48
CA GLU A 176 -8.04 -4.21 -7.66
C GLU A 176 -8.47 -3.51 -8.95
N GLY A 177 -7.54 -3.47 -9.91
CA GLY A 177 -7.78 -2.95 -11.25
C GLY A 177 -6.48 -2.80 -12.02
N GLU A 178 -6.60 -2.39 -13.27
CA GLU A 178 -5.46 -2.14 -14.14
C GLU A 178 -4.85 -0.76 -13.88
N TYR A 179 -3.54 -0.63 -14.11
CA TYR A 179 -2.85 0.65 -14.03
C TYR A 179 -2.76 1.26 -15.42
N ASP A 180 -3.34 2.44 -15.57
CA ASP A 180 -3.35 3.16 -16.84
C ASP A 180 -2.27 4.22 -16.88
N ALA A 181 -1.67 4.39 -18.06
CA ALA A 181 -0.79 5.51 -18.34
C ALA A 181 -1.61 6.81 -18.43
N ILE A 182 -1.22 7.82 -17.66
CA ILE A 182 -1.90 9.10 -17.56
C ILE A 182 -0.88 10.24 -17.43
N ALA A 183 -1.00 11.26 -18.27
CA ALA A 183 -0.24 12.49 -18.10
C ALA A 183 -0.74 13.26 -16.86
N ALA A 184 0.14 13.93 -16.13
CA ALA A 184 -0.19 14.70 -14.95
C ALA A 184 -1.26 15.78 -15.23
N SER A 185 -1.22 16.38 -16.43
CA SER A 185 -2.21 17.33 -16.94
C SER A 185 -3.60 16.75 -17.13
N ARG A 186 -3.79 15.43 -16.98
CA ARG A 186 -5.09 14.73 -17.02
C ARG A 186 -5.57 14.26 -15.66
N LEU A 187 -4.79 14.47 -14.59
CA LEU A 187 -5.24 14.19 -13.23
C LEU A 187 -6.29 15.25 -12.83
N ARG A 188 -7.45 14.83 -12.35
CA ARG A 188 -8.61 15.69 -12.07
C ARG A 188 -9.13 15.47 -10.64
N PRO A 189 -9.77 16.49 -10.03
CA PRO A 189 -10.31 16.39 -8.66
C PRO A 189 -11.39 15.32 -8.43
N HIS A 190 -11.99 14.80 -9.50
CA HIS A 190 -12.95 13.69 -9.40
C HIS A 190 -12.28 12.31 -9.45
N ASN A 191 -10.98 12.23 -9.74
CA ASN A 191 -10.25 10.98 -9.65
C ASN A 191 -10.08 10.58 -8.18
N LEU A 192 -10.07 9.27 -7.94
CA LEU A 192 -9.69 8.68 -6.66
C LEU A 192 -8.67 7.59 -6.96
N LEU A 193 -7.41 7.99 -6.82
CA LEU A 193 -6.25 7.24 -7.28
C LEU A 193 -5.67 6.42 -6.14
N GLU A 194 -5.43 5.14 -6.43
CA GLU A 194 -4.78 4.17 -5.55
C GLU A 194 -3.30 4.49 -5.35
N LEU A 195 -2.74 4.04 -4.21
CA LEU A 195 -1.30 4.06 -3.98
C LEU A 195 -0.62 2.74 -4.43
N PRO A 196 0.62 2.80 -4.95
CA PRO A 196 1.37 4.01 -5.25
C PRO A 196 0.97 4.65 -6.59
N LEU A 197 1.00 5.98 -6.66
CA LEU A 197 1.05 6.71 -7.93
C LEU A 197 2.50 6.81 -8.36
N VAL A 198 2.84 6.29 -9.54
CA VAL A 198 4.22 6.29 -10.07
C VAL A 198 4.31 7.26 -11.24
N CYS A 199 5.32 8.12 -11.26
CA CYS A 199 5.52 9.09 -12.34
C CYS A 199 7.00 9.15 -12.75
N GLN A 200 7.24 9.17 -14.06
CA GLN A 200 8.55 9.48 -14.62
C GLN A 200 8.69 11.01 -14.70
N THR A 201 9.72 11.55 -14.05
CA THR A 201 9.90 12.99 -13.89
C THR A 201 10.71 13.63 -15.02
N ASP A 202 11.50 12.84 -15.74
CA ASP A 202 12.28 13.30 -16.90
C ASP A 202 12.53 12.20 -17.94
N ALA A 203 12.99 12.62 -19.12
CA ALA A 203 13.31 11.71 -20.22
C ALA A 203 14.47 10.75 -19.92
N SER A 204 15.29 11.02 -18.89
CA SER A 204 16.40 10.14 -18.50
C SER A 204 15.97 8.93 -17.65
N GLY A 205 14.71 8.87 -17.22
CA GLY A 205 14.16 7.73 -16.50
C GLY A 205 13.98 7.96 -15.00
N THR A 206 14.35 9.13 -14.48
CA THR A 206 14.13 9.47 -13.06
C THR A 206 12.66 9.28 -12.74
N THR A 207 12.37 8.52 -11.70
CA THR A 207 11.02 8.09 -11.35
C THR A 207 10.74 8.41 -9.89
N LEU A 208 9.56 8.95 -9.62
CA LEU A 208 9.00 9.07 -8.28
C LEU A 208 7.83 8.11 -8.09
N ALA A 209 7.61 7.67 -6.85
CA ALA A 209 6.37 7.02 -6.46
C ALA A 209 5.86 7.61 -5.14
N ILE A 210 4.58 7.99 -5.13
CA ILE A 210 3.89 8.48 -3.92
C ILE A 210 3.21 7.29 -3.25
N ALA A 211 3.52 7.08 -1.97
CA ALA A 211 3.00 5.99 -1.15
C ALA A 211 2.78 6.45 0.29
N GLU A 212 2.40 5.51 1.17
CA GLU A 212 2.34 5.75 2.61
C GLU A 212 2.98 4.62 3.43
N ALA A 213 3.34 4.92 4.68
CA ALA A 213 3.90 3.95 5.62
C ALA A 213 3.43 4.21 7.06
N ASN A 214 3.45 3.16 7.89
CA ASN A 214 2.98 3.21 9.28
C ASN A 214 1.51 3.67 9.40
N LEU A 215 0.63 3.12 8.55
CA LEU A 215 -0.81 3.38 8.61
C LEU A 215 -1.42 2.69 9.84
N ARG A 216 -1.71 3.48 10.89
CA ARG A 216 -2.26 3.03 12.17
C ARG A 216 -3.05 4.17 12.81
N ASP A 217 -4.17 3.84 13.45
CA ASP A 217 -5.05 4.80 14.13
C ASP A 217 -5.50 5.95 13.19
N TYR A 218 -5.54 5.68 11.87
CA TYR A 218 -5.71 6.67 10.80
C TYR A 218 -6.40 6.02 9.58
N ALA A 219 -6.95 6.83 8.67
CA ALA A 219 -7.56 6.35 7.43
C ALA A 219 -6.53 6.21 6.28
N GLY A 220 -6.77 5.27 5.37
CA GLY A 220 -5.97 5.06 4.17
C GLY A 220 -5.95 6.29 3.26
N LEU A 221 -4.82 6.49 2.60
CA LEU A 221 -4.59 7.61 1.69
C LEU A 221 -4.91 7.21 0.25
N TYR A 222 -5.76 8.02 -0.39
CA TYR A 222 -5.90 8.11 -1.83
C TYR A 222 -5.33 9.43 -2.33
N LEU A 223 -5.12 9.52 -3.65
CA LEU A 223 -4.71 10.74 -4.33
C LEU A 223 -5.82 11.23 -5.25
N THR A 224 -5.93 12.54 -5.42
CA THR A 224 -6.85 13.17 -6.38
C THR A 224 -6.15 14.31 -7.11
N GLY A 225 -6.63 14.72 -8.28
CA GLY A 225 -6.08 15.91 -8.95
C GLY A 225 -6.27 17.16 -8.10
N ARG A 226 -5.35 18.13 -8.23
CA ARG A 226 -5.39 19.37 -7.45
C ARG A 226 -6.62 20.21 -7.79
N GLU A 227 -7.28 20.77 -6.78
CA GLU A 227 -8.52 21.55 -6.96
C GLU A 227 -8.35 22.81 -7.81
N ASP A 228 -7.15 23.40 -7.77
CA ASP A 228 -6.77 24.58 -8.56
C ASP A 228 -6.44 24.24 -10.04
N GLY A 229 -6.51 22.97 -10.43
CA GLY A 229 -6.20 22.49 -11.78
C GLY A 229 -4.70 22.47 -12.11
N SER A 230 -3.83 22.82 -11.16
CA SER A 230 -2.37 22.75 -11.36
C SER A 230 -1.85 21.31 -11.37
N LEU A 231 -0.65 21.12 -11.92
CA LEU A 231 -0.06 19.80 -12.09
C LEU A 231 0.29 19.16 -10.75
N GLY A 232 -0.05 17.87 -10.64
CA GLY A 232 0.18 17.07 -9.44
C GLY A 232 -1.10 16.56 -8.81
N VAL A 233 -1.00 16.16 -7.56
CA VAL A 233 -2.10 15.54 -6.80
C VAL A 233 -2.20 16.10 -5.38
N SER A 234 -3.36 15.89 -4.77
CA SER A 234 -3.65 16.20 -3.37
C SER A 234 -4.05 14.93 -2.63
N ALA A 235 -3.79 14.91 -1.33
CA ALA A 235 -4.22 13.84 -0.44
C ALA A 235 -5.75 13.82 -0.28
N LYS A 236 -6.31 12.61 -0.26
CA LYS A 236 -7.73 12.37 0.00
C LYS A 236 -7.88 11.13 0.88
N LEU A 237 -8.32 11.31 2.11
CA LEU A 237 -8.48 10.21 3.06
C LEU A 237 -9.82 9.49 2.87
N SER A 238 -9.84 8.19 3.15
CA SER A 238 -11.10 7.44 3.25
C SER A 238 -11.95 7.97 4.41
N PRO A 239 -13.22 8.35 4.17
CA PRO A 239 -14.10 8.79 5.26
C PRO A 239 -14.46 7.61 6.17
N ARG A 240 -14.76 7.92 7.43
CA ARG A 240 -15.34 6.96 8.38
C ARG A 240 -16.77 6.61 7.96
N LEU A 241 -17.24 5.42 8.34
CA LEU A 241 -18.61 5.01 8.04
C LEU A 241 -19.64 5.52 9.06
N ASP A 242 -19.23 5.72 10.32
CA ASP A 242 -20.10 6.20 11.39
C ASP A 242 -20.29 7.73 11.38
N ASP A 243 -19.29 8.48 10.91
CA ASP A 243 -19.37 9.91 10.62
C ASP A 243 -18.62 10.23 9.32
N PRO A 244 -19.29 10.24 8.16
CA PRO A 244 -18.67 10.51 6.87
C PRO A 244 -18.09 11.93 6.70
N THR A 245 -18.31 12.83 7.66
CA THR A 245 -17.69 14.15 7.68
C THR A 245 -16.25 14.13 8.21
N LEU A 246 -15.82 13.00 8.77
CA LEU A 246 -14.47 12.76 9.28
C LEU A 246 -13.81 11.59 8.58
N ALA A 247 -12.49 11.67 8.46
CA ALA A 247 -11.63 10.54 8.13
C ALA A 247 -11.00 9.92 9.39
N VAL A 248 -10.73 10.74 10.41
CA VAL A 248 -10.05 10.32 11.63
C VAL A 248 -10.70 10.94 12.86
N SER A 249 -10.93 10.12 13.88
CA SER A 249 -11.30 10.52 15.23
C SER A 249 -10.45 9.72 16.22
N PHE A 250 -9.71 10.39 17.10
CA PHE A 250 -8.80 9.73 18.04
C PHE A 250 -8.62 10.56 19.32
N ASP A 251 -8.69 9.93 20.49
CA ASP A 251 -8.35 10.58 21.76
C ASP A 251 -6.84 10.44 22.04
N ALA A 252 -6.12 11.54 21.85
CA ALA A 252 -4.68 11.64 22.08
C ALA A 252 -4.34 12.32 23.43
N LYS A 253 -5.29 12.44 24.37
CA LYS A 253 -5.04 13.10 25.66
C LYS A 253 -3.83 12.50 26.40
N GLY A 254 -2.87 13.35 26.76
CA GLY A 254 -1.66 12.96 27.49
C GLY A 254 -0.58 12.31 26.62
N ARG A 255 -0.70 12.35 25.29
CA ARG A 255 0.31 11.80 24.36
C ARG A 255 0.34 12.54 23.03
N ASP A 256 1.44 12.37 22.31
CA ASP A 256 1.53 12.85 20.94
C ASP A 256 0.72 11.96 19.98
N PHE A 257 0.09 12.60 19.00
CA PHE A 257 -0.56 11.94 17.86
C PHE A 257 0.26 12.19 16.60
N ALA A 258 0.58 11.12 15.86
CA ALA A 258 1.35 11.22 14.62
C ALA A 258 0.55 10.62 13.46
N THR A 259 0.52 11.31 12.33
CA THR A 259 -0.06 10.77 11.10
C THR A 259 0.83 9.67 10.53
N PRO A 260 0.30 8.80 9.65
CA PRO A 260 1.13 7.95 8.81
C PRO A 260 2.11 8.80 8.00
N TRP A 261 3.22 8.19 7.60
CA TRP A 261 4.17 8.82 6.71
C TRP A 261 3.58 8.92 5.31
N ARG A 262 3.67 10.09 4.68
CA ARG A 262 3.56 10.25 3.22
C ARG A 262 4.96 10.09 2.65
N VAL A 263 5.10 9.21 1.68
CA VAL A 263 6.40 8.75 1.18
C VAL A 263 6.52 9.07 -0.29
N ILE A 264 7.62 9.71 -0.65
CA ILE A 264 8.01 10.00 -2.02
C ILE A 264 9.26 9.17 -2.28
N MET A 265 9.08 7.98 -2.84
CA MET A 265 10.19 7.13 -3.27
C MET A 265 10.81 7.72 -4.52
N LEU A 266 12.14 7.69 -4.63
CA LEU A 266 12.89 8.28 -5.74
C LEU A 266 13.93 7.30 -6.25
N GLY A 267 14.10 7.26 -7.57
CA GLY A 267 15.13 6.45 -8.18
C GLY A 267 15.44 6.87 -9.61
N ASP A 268 16.56 6.37 -10.12
CA ASP A 268 17.03 6.65 -11.48
C ASP A 268 16.19 5.97 -12.56
N SER A 269 15.39 4.98 -12.15
CA SER A 269 14.52 4.19 -13.00
C SER A 269 13.39 3.56 -12.18
N PRO A 270 12.32 3.07 -12.82
CA PRO A 270 11.29 2.30 -12.13
C PRO A 270 11.83 1.07 -11.39
N ALA A 271 12.92 0.46 -11.87
CA ALA A 271 13.56 -0.68 -11.23
C ALA A 271 14.14 -0.33 -9.85
N SER A 272 14.69 0.88 -9.69
CA SER A 272 15.25 1.35 -8.42
C SER A 272 14.20 1.40 -7.30
N LEU A 273 12.94 1.70 -7.65
CA LEU A 273 11.84 1.71 -6.68
C LEU A 273 11.54 0.31 -6.12
N ILE A 274 11.78 -0.75 -6.91
CA ILE A 274 11.58 -2.15 -6.50
C ILE A 274 12.61 -2.55 -5.44
N GLU A 275 13.80 -1.98 -5.46
CA GLU A 275 14.90 -2.32 -4.54
C GLU A 275 14.75 -1.62 -3.18
N SER A 276 14.12 -0.44 -3.15
CA SER A 276 13.99 0.43 -1.97
C SER A 276 13.32 -0.24 -0.75
N ASN A 277 13.96 -0.19 0.41
CA ASN A 277 13.35 -0.65 1.67
C ASN A 277 12.68 0.48 2.47
N LEU A 278 12.51 1.66 1.88
CA LEU A 278 12.04 2.89 2.55
C LEU A 278 10.72 2.69 3.29
N ILE A 279 9.72 2.06 2.66
CA ILE A 279 8.43 1.79 3.30
C ILE A 279 8.61 0.95 4.56
N SER A 280 9.45 -0.08 4.54
CA SER A 280 9.75 -0.89 5.73
C SER A 280 10.58 -0.12 6.78
N ALA A 281 11.47 0.78 6.36
CA ALA A 281 12.28 1.59 7.25
C ALA A 281 11.43 2.56 8.10
N LEU A 282 10.33 3.07 7.54
CA LEU A 282 9.44 4.04 8.19
C LEU A 282 8.47 3.43 9.22
N ASN A 283 8.52 2.12 9.41
CA ASN A 283 7.66 1.39 10.31
C ASN A 283 8.40 1.04 11.62
N PRO A 284 7.76 1.12 12.80
CA PRO A 284 8.36 0.66 14.05
C PRO A 284 8.67 -0.84 13.97
N PRO A 285 9.63 -1.37 14.76
CA PRO A 285 9.86 -2.82 14.87
C PRO A 285 8.61 -3.55 15.38
N PRO A 286 8.49 -4.88 15.14
CA PRO A 286 7.35 -5.63 15.63
C PRO A 286 7.43 -5.67 17.15
N ALA A 287 6.32 -5.46 17.87
CA ALA A 287 6.35 -5.54 19.33
C ALA A 287 6.12 -6.98 19.85
N PHE A 288 6.53 -7.98 19.07
CA PHE A 288 6.50 -9.39 19.44
C PHE A 288 7.68 -10.14 18.81
N ASP A 289 8.00 -11.32 19.35
CA ASP A 289 9.01 -12.19 18.78
C ASP A 289 8.50 -12.83 17.48
N ALA A 290 9.13 -12.49 16.36
CA ALA A 290 8.81 -13.02 15.03
C ALA A 290 9.55 -14.33 14.69
N SER A 291 10.34 -14.90 15.62
CA SER A 291 11.19 -16.07 15.37
C SER A 291 10.42 -17.35 15.02
N TRP A 292 9.13 -17.44 15.34
CA TRP A 292 8.25 -18.58 15.02
C TRP A 292 7.65 -18.49 13.62
N VAL A 293 7.75 -17.33 12.95
CA VAL A 293 7.19 -17.13 11.61
C VAL A 293 7.96 -18.00 10.61
N ARG A 294 7.22 -18.80 9.84
CA ARG A 294 7.77 -19.66 8.79
C ARG A 294 7.08 -19.28 7.48
N ALA A 295 7.88 -18.84 6.51
CA ALA A 295 7.38 -18.64 5.14
C ALA A 295 7.35 -19.99 4.42
N GLY A 296 6.50 -20.09 3.40
CA GLY A 296 6.39 -21.30 2.59
C GLY A 296 5.41 -21.12 1.44
N LYS A 297 5.30 -22.15 0.62
CA LYS A 297 4.34 -22.23 -0.48
C LYS A 297 3.14 -23.07 -0.06
N SER A 298 1.97 -22.76 -0.62
CA SER A 298 0.73 -23.48 -0.33
C SER A 298 0.18 -24.12 -1.60
N ALA A 299 -0.31 -25.36 -1.49
CA ALA A 299 -1.33 -25.83 -2.42
C ALA A 299 -2.64 -25.05 -2.16
N TRP A 300 -3.43 -24.81 -3.21
CA TRP A 300 -4.61 -23.94 -3.14
C TRP A 300 -5.79 -24.58 -3.86
N ASP A 301 -6.83 -24.93 -3.08
CA ASP A 301 -8.01 -25.63 -3.56
C ASP A 301 -8.99 -24.71 -4.29
N TRP A 302 -9.13 -23.44 -3.89
CA TRP A 302 -10.14 -22.52 -4.47
C TRP A 302 -10.16 -22.50 -6.01
N TRP A 303 -9.00 -22.25 -6.64
CA TRP A 303 -8.91 -22.08 -8.09
C TRP A 303 -9.00 -23.39 -8.87
N SER A 304 -8.62 -24.52 -8.25
CA SER A 304 -8.38 -25.77 -8.95
C SER A 304 -9.14 -26.97 -8.38
N GLY A 305 -9.93 -26.78 -7.32
CA GLY A 305 -10.48 -27.87 -6.49
C GLY A 305 -11.39 -28.82 -7.25
N SER A 306 -12.01 -28.35 -8.33
CA SER A 306 -12.77 -29.17 -9.29
C SER A 306 -11.90 -30.14 -10.10
N LEU A 307 -10.57 -29.95 -10.11
CA LEU A 307 -9.57 -30.74 -10.83
C LEU A 307 -8.90 -31.81 -9.94
N ALA A 308 -9.45 -32.09 -8.75
CA ALA A 308 -8.92 -33.10 -7.83
C ALA A 308 -8.99 -34.52 -8.45
N SER A 309 -7.94 -34.88 -9.19
CA SER A 309 -7.84 -36.18 -9.86
C SER A 309 -7.96 -37.35 -8.87
N GLY A 310 -8.79 -38.34 -9.23
CA GLY A 310 -9.05 -39.52 -8.41
C GLY A 310 -10.12 -39.33 -7.33
N VAL A 311 -10.71 -38.15 -7.21
CA VAL A 311 -11.86 -37.90 -6.31
C VAL A 311 -13.15 -37.97 -7.11
N ALA A 312 -14.11 -38.79 -6.67
CA ALA A 312 -15.35 -39.04 -7.41
C ALA A 312 -16.23 -37.78 -7.55
N GLN A 313 -16.29 -36.95 -6.50
CA GLN A 313 -17.03 -35.69 -6.48
C GLN A 313 -16.12 -34.59 -5.90
N PRO A 314 -15.26 -33.98 -6.75
CA PRO A 314 -14.39 -32.91 -6.32
C PRO A 314 -15.17 -31.69 -5.81
N GLY A 315 -14.74 -31.11 -4.69
CA GLY A 315 -15.37 -29.93 -4.08
C GLY A 315 -14.88 -29.68 -2.67
N MET A 316 -15.63 -28.93 -1.87
CA MET A 316 -15.28 -28.68 -0.46
C MET A 316 -15.65 -29.89 0.41
N ASN A 317 -14.80 -30.91 0.39
CA ASN A 317 -14.97 -32.14 1.17
C ASN A 317 -13.62 -32.77 1.54
N THR A 318 -13.63 -33.67 2.52
CA THR A 318 -12.43 -34.32 3.05
C THR A 318 -11.56 -34.98 1.98
N ALA A 319 -12.16 -35.69 1.01
CA ALA A 319 -11.41 -36.41 -0.02
C ALA A 319 -10.65 -35.47 -0.95
N THR A 320 -11.28 -34.37 -1.35
CA THR A 320 -10.60 -33.31 -2.13
C THR A 320 -9.47 -32.68 -1.33
N ILE A 321 -9.69 -32.28 -0.07
CA ILE A 321 -8.64 -31.64 0.71
C ILE A 321 -7.46 -32.61 0.98
N GLN A 322 -7.71 -33.89 1.25
CA GLN A 322 -6.67 -34.92 1.36
C GLN A 322 -5.84 -35.02 0.07
N ARG A 323 -6.49 -35.01 -1.10
CA ARG A 323 -5.81 -35.05 -2.39
C ARG A 323 -4.87 -33.85 -2.58
N TYR A 324 -5.27 -32.67 -2.13
CA TYR A 324 -4.43 -31.46 -2.16
C TYR A 324 -3.30 -31.50 -1.13
N ILE A 325 -3.52 -32.09 0.04
CA ILE A 325 -2.46 -32.34 1.04
C ILE A 325 -1.41 -33.30 0.47
N ASP A 326 -1.82 -34.40 -0.16
CA ASP A 326 -0.90 -35.32 -0.85
C ASP A 326 -0.11 -34.60 -1.94
N HIS A 327 -0.77 -33.72 -2.70
CA HIS A 327 -0.10 -32.95 -3.73
C HIS A 327 0.91 -31.94 -3.16
N ALA A 328 0.55 -31.25 -2.06
CA ALA A 328 1.46 -30.39 -1.33
C ALA A 328 2.70 -31.15 -0.87
N GLN A 329 2.53 -32.34 -0.30
CA GLN A 329 3.64 -33.21 0.11
C GLN A 329 4.52 -33.61 -1.09
N GLN A 330 3.93 -34.10 -2.18
CA GLN A 330 4.65 -34.50 -3.39
C GLN A 330 5.50 -33.37 -3.98
N LEU A 331 4.95 -32.15 -3.97
CA LEU A 331 5.61 -30.94 -4.43
C LEU A 331 6.51 -30.27 -3.37
N LYS A 332 6.60 -30.85 -2.16
CA LYS A 332 7.34 -30.30 -1.02
C LYS A 332 6.92 -28.87 -0.67
N LEU A 333 5.62 -28.58 -0.77
CA LEU A 333 5.00 -27.35 -0.31
C LEU A 333 4.75 -27.45 1.20
N GLN A 334 5.01 -26.35 1.92
CA GLN A 334 4.92 -26.31 3.38
C GLN A 334 3.46 -26.32 3.84
N TYR A 335 2.55 -25.84 2.99
CA TYR A 335 1.17 -25.57 3.38
C TYR A 335 0.14 -26.09 2.38
N MET A 336 -1.09 -26.23 2.87
CA MET A 336 -2.30 -26.31 2.07
C MET A 336 -3.31 -25.32 2.67
N LEU A 337 -3.94 -24.51 1.83
CA LEU A 337 -4.99 -23.56 2.20
C LEU A 337 -6.35 -24.17 1.86
N ILE A 338 -7.19 -24.35 2.88
CA ILE A 338 -8.62 -24.65 2.71
C ILE A 338 -9.33 -23.31 2.57
N ASP A 339 -9.76 -23.00 1.35
CA ASP A 339 -10.37 -21.71 1.03
C ASP A 339 -11.89 -21.68 1.32
N ASP A 340 -12.58 -20.65 0.83
CA ASP A 340 -14.00 -20.44 1.06
C ASP A 340 -14.87 -21.70 0.78
N GLY A 341 -15.86 -21.91 1.63
CA GLY A 341 -16.80 -23.05 1.60
C GLY A 341 -16.72 -24.00 2.80
N TRP A 342 -15.68 -23.91 3.64
CA TRP A 342 -15.37 -24.97 4.60
C TRP A 342 -16.16 -24.95 5.91
N TYR A 343 -16.81 -23.84 6.27
CA TYR A 343 -17.54 -23.68 7.53
C TYR A 343 -19.04 -23.48 7.35
N PHE A 344 -19.82 -23.74 8.39
CA PHE A 344 -21.27 -23.64 8.40
C PHE A 344 -21.71 -22.23 7.99
N GLY A 345 -22.60 -22.16 7.00
CA GLY A 345 -23.11 -20.90 6.47
C GLY A 345 -22.16 -20.17 5.50
N SER A 346 -20.95 -20.66 5.27
CA SER A 346 -20.12 -20.21 4.15
C SER A 346 -20.79 -20.55 2.81
N THR A 347 -20.74 -19.63 1.86
CA THR A 347 -21.42 -19.73 0.56
C THR A 347 -20.54 -20.30 -0.55
N GLY A 348 -19.22 -20.33 -0.36
CA GLY A 348 -18.25 -20.76 -1.38
C GLY A 348 -18.08 -19.78 -2.55
N ASP A 349 -18.65 -18.58 -2.46
CA ASP A 349 -18.58 -17.52 -3.46
C ASP A 349 -18.20 -16.14 -2.88
N GLY A 350 -17.69 -16.13 -1.65
CA GLY A 350 -17.23 -14.95 -0.93
C GLY A 350 -18.32 -14.12 -0.26
N GLN A 351 -19.60 -14.47 -0.41
CA GLN A 351 -20.69 -13.72 0.20
C GLN A 351 -20.73 -13.91 1.73
N TYR A 352 -20.98 -12.80 2.43
CA TYR A 352 -21.17 -12.83 3.87
C TYR A 352 -22.57 -13.35 4.23
N ASN A 353 -22.61 -14.36 5.09
CA ASN A 353 -23.82 -14.84 5.74
C ASN A 353 -23.76 -14.55 7.25
N VAL A 354 -24.81 -13.93 7.78
CA VAL A 354 -24.92 -13.53 9.18
C VAL A 354 -25.03 -14.73 10.14
N ASP A 355 -25.58 -15.85 9.68
CA ASP A 355 -25.74 -17.07 10.46
C ASP A 355 -24.51 -17.99 10.38
N ALA A 356 -23.45 -17.55 9.68
CA ALA A 356 -22.28 -18.37 9.48
C ALA A 356 -21.42 -18.48 10.75
N ASP A 357 -20.94 -19.69 11.05
CA ASP A 357 -20.07 -19.96 12.19
C ASP A 357 -18.74 -20.53 11.74
N ILE A 358 -17.70 -19.69 11.76
CA ILE A 358 -16.32 -20.03 11.38
C ILE A 358 -15.64 -21.02 12.34
N ARG A 359 -16.34 -21.51 13.37
CA ARG A 359 -15.87 -22.54 14.30
C ARG A 359 -16.53 -23.89 14.07
N ARG A 360 -17.44 -23.99 13.09
CA ARG A 360 -18.19 -25.20 12.78
C ARG A 360 -17.91 -25.59 11.32
N PRO A 361 -17.09 -26.62 11.05
CA PRO A 361 -16.91 -27.12 9.69
C PRO A 361 -18.22 -27.60 9.06
N VAL A 362 -18.30 -27.59 7.73
CA VAL A 362 -19.38 -28.28 6.99
C VAL A 362 -19.33 -29.78 7.21
N GLU A 363 -20.47 -30.47 7.10
CA GLU A 363 -20.58 -31.91 7.39
C GLU A 363 -19.67 -32.79 6.52
N GLN A 364 -19.38 -32.33 5.31
CA GLN A 364 -18.54 -33.04 4.34
C GLN A 364 -17.04 -32.92 4.65
N LEU A 365 -16.64 -32.15 5.66
CA LEU A 365 -15.26 -31.80 5.96
C LEU A 365 -14.90 -32.15 7.41
N ASP A 366 -14.12 -33.23 7.58
CA ASP A 366 -13.53 -33.62 8.85
C ASP A 366 -12.25 -32.82 9.11
N LEU A 367 -12.41 -31.58 9.60
CA LEU A 367 -11.27 -30.68 9.84
C LEU A 367 -10.24 -31.26 10.82
N PRO A 368 -10.62 -31.81 12.00
CA PRO A 368 -9.66 -32.45 12.91
C PRO A 368 -8.89 -33.60 12.25
N GLY A 369 -9.57 -34.47 11.50
CA GLY A 369 -8.93 -35.56 10.75
C GLY A 369 -7.98 -35.05 9.67
N LEU A 370 -8.35 -33.99 8.95
CA LEU A 370 -7.49 -33.35 7.95
C LEU A 370 -6.22 -32.75 8.56
N VAL A 371 -6.31 -32.12 9.74
CA VAL A 371 -5.13 -31.61 10.43
C VAL A 371 -4.19 -32.75 10.83
N ALA A 372 -4.72 -33.85 11.35
CA ALA A 372 -3.92 -35.03 11.68
C ALA A 372 -3.26 -35.65 10.42
N TYR A 373 -4.02 -35.75 9.33
CA TYR A 373 -3.55 -36.28 8.05
C TYR A 373 -2.43 -35.43 7.43
N ALA A 374 -2.57 -34.10 7.47
CA ALA A 374 -1.57 -33.15 6.98
C ALA A 374 -0.30 -33.21 7.82
N ARG A 375 -0.43 -33.36 9.14
CA ARG A 375 0.73 -33.50 10.05
C ARG A 375 1.59 -34.72 9.74
N GLN A 376 0.98 -35.85 9.41
CA GLN A 376 1.71 -37.07 8.99
C GLN A 376 2.51 -36.89 7.70
N ARG A 377 2.21 -35.83 6.94
CA ARG A 377 2.81 -35.52 5.63
C ARG A 377 3.71 -34.29 5.67
N ASP A 378 3.96 -33.74 6.87
CA ASP A 378 4.70 -32.50 7.08
C ASP A 378 4.11 -31.29 6.32
N VAL A 379 2.77 -31.22 6.25
CA VAL A 379 2.03 -30.12 5.63
C VAL A 379 1.24 -29.37 6.72
N GLY A 380 1.38 -28.05 6.77
CA GLY A 380 0.56 -27.19 7.63
C GLY A 380 -0.72 -26.72 6.96
N LEU A 381 -1.84 -26.68 7.68
CA LEU A 381 -3.09 -26.17 7.13
C LEU A 381 -3.29 -24.67 7.41
N TRP A 382 -3.82 -23.97 6.42
CA TRP A 382 -4.34 -22.60 6.53
C TRP A 382 -5.84 -22.62 6.30
N LEU A 383 -6.56 -21.72 6.97
CA LEU A 383 -8.01 -21.57 6.82
C LEU A 383 -8.37 -20.19 6.27
N TRP A 384 -9.26 -20.15 5.29
CA TRP A 384 -9.88 -18.91 4.85
C TRP A 384 -10.98 -18.45 5.81
N ALA A 385 -11.18 -17.14 5.96
CA ALA A 385 -12.30 -16.57 6.69
C ALA A 385 -12.76 -15.24 6.09
N HIS A 386 -14.07 -15.07 5.95
CA HIS A 386 -14.65 -13.75 5.69
C HIS A 386 -14.41 -12.84 6.91
N TRP A 387 -13.92 -11.61 6.69
CA TRP A 387 -13.51 -10.73 7.81
C TRP A 387 -14.63 -10.47 8.82
N ARG A 388 -15.88 -10.28 8.38
CA ARG A 388 -17.04 -10.06 9.27
C ARG A 388 -17.30 -11.24 10.21
N ALA A 389 -17.24 -12.45 9.67
CA ALA A 389 -17.46 -13.66 10.47
C ALA A 389 -16.30 -13.86 11.47
N LEU A 390 -15.07 -13.50 11.06
CA LEU A 390 -13.93 -13.47 11.96
C LEU A 390 -14.03 -12.38 13.04
N ASP A 391 -14.44 -11.16 12.69
CA ASP A 391 -14.48 -10.04 13.64
C ASP A 391 -15.49 -10.29 14.76
N ALA A 392 -16.64 -10.91 14.44
CA ALA A 392 -17.68 -11.25 15.40
C ALA A 392 -17.21 -12.26 16.48
N HIS A 393 -16.29 -13.17 16.14
CA HIS A 393 -15.85 -14.27 17.01
C HIS A 393 -14.33 -14.40 17.08
N MET A 394 -13.60 -13.28 16.96
CA MET A 394 -12.17 -13.30 16.68
C MET A 394 -11.36 -14.09 17.72
N ASP A 395 -11.59 -13.85 19.01
CA ASP A 395 -10.83 -14.52 20.07
C ASP A 395 -11.14 -16.03 20.15
N GLU A 396 -12.42 -16.39 20.09
CA GLU A 396 -12.89 -17.77 20.17
C GLU A 396 -12.41 -18.60 18.97
N ALA A 397 -12.52 -18.04 17.76
CA ALA A 397 -12.08 -18.72 16.54
C ALA A 397 -10.56 -18.91 16.50
N LEU A 398 -9.78 -17.87 16.80
CA LEU A 398 -8.32 -17.97 16.81
C LEU A 398 -7.81 -18.95 17.88
N ALA A 399 -8.43 -18.98 19.05
CA ALA A 399 -8.11 -19.95 20.10
C ALA A 399 -8.39 -21.39 19.65
N TRP A 400 -9.55 -21.63 19.02
CA TRP A 400 -9.90 -22.93 18.48
C TRP A 400 -8.97 -23.39 17.35
N TYR A 401 -8.62 -22.50 16.41
CA TYR A 401 -7.66 -22.79 15.33
C TYR A 401 -6.29 -23.18 15.87
N GLN A 402 -5.83 -22.49 16.92
CA GLN A 402 -4.58 -22.82 17.58
C GLN A 402 -4.64 -24.21 18.22
N GLN A 403 -5.73 -24.54 18.93
CA GLN A 403 -5.91 -25.85 19.56
C GLN A 403 -5.91 -26.99 18.54
N LEU A 404 -6.54 -26.79 17.38
CA LEU A 404 -6.49 -27.75 16.27
C LEU A 404 -5.07 -27.90 15.70
N GLY A 405 -4.26 -26.84 15.74
CA GLY A 405 -2.90 -26.82 15.19
C GLY A 405 -2.80 -26.20 13.79
N ILE A 406 -3.81 -25.43 13.37
CA ILE A 406 -3.82 -24.61 12.15
C ILE A 406 -2.62 -23.66 12.16
N LYS A 407 -1.97 -23.47 11.01
CA LYS A 407 -0.71 -22.71 10.88
C LYS A 407 -0.88 -21.27 10.41
N GLY A 408 -2.04 -20.94 9.82
CA GLY A 408 -2.32 -19.59 9.37
C GLY A 408 -3.77 -19.41 8.94
N ILE A 409 -4.10 -18.16 8.65
CA ILE A 409 -5.43 -17.78 8.15
C ILE A 409 -5.27 -16.86 6.94
N LYS A 410 -6.22 -16.94 6.02
CA LYS A 410 -6.44 -16.00 4.91
C LYS A 410 -7.73 -15.25 5.19
N VAL A 411 -7.66 -13.93 5.43
CA VAL A 411 -8.84 -13.11 5.71
C VAL A 411 -9.15 -12.23 4.50
N ASP A 412 -10.38 -12.26 4.00
CA ASP A 412 -10.81 -11.58 2.77
C ASP A 412 -12.04 -10.66 2.97
N PHE A 413 -12.34 -9.91 1.91
CA PHE A 413 -13.55 -9.07 1.71
C PHE A 413 -13.68 -7.87 2.64
N MET A 414 -12.56 -7.38 3.20
CA MET A 414 -12.55 -6.13 3.94
C MET A 414 -13.03 -4.96 3.07
N ASP A 415 -12.56 -4.91 1.82
CA ASP A 415 -12.91 -3.96 0.76
C ASP A 415 -12.95 -2.50 1.22
N ARG A 416 -12.10 -2.15 2.19
CA ARG A 416 -12.12 -0.90 2.94
C ARG A 416 -10.74 -0.59 3.52
N ASP A 417 -10.48 0.70 3.68
CA ASP A 417 -9.30 1.26 4.31
C ASP A 417 -9.62 2.53 5.11
N ASP A 418 -10.89 2.75 5.48
CA ASP A 418 -11.25 3.73 6.50
C ASP A 418 -10.63 3.37 7.87
N GLN A 419 -10.58 4.35 8.78
CA GLN A 419 -9.92 4.20 10.09
C GLN A 419 -10.38 2.93 10.83
N GLN A 420 -11.69 2.60 10.79
CA GLN A 420 -12.22 1.44 11.50
C GLN A 420 -11.71 0.12 10.92
N MET A 421 -11.53 0.06 9.59
CA MET A 421 -10.96 -1.12 8.94
C MET A 421 -9.45 -1.21 9.16
N VAL A 422 -8.73 -0.09 9.13
CA VAL A 422 -7.32 -0.03 9.55
C VAL A 422 -7.17 -0.59 10.97
N ASP A 423 -8.04 -0.18 11.89
CA ASP A 423 -8.04 -0.67 13.27
C ASP A 423 -8.34 -2.17 13.37
N PHE A 424 -9.25 -2.72 12.55
CA PHE A 424 -9.48 -4.16 12.45
C PHE A 424 -8.19 -4.92 12.12
N TYR A 425 -7.42 -4.47 11.12
CA TYR A 425 -6.15 -5.09 10.78
C TYR A 425 -5.16 -5.09 11.95
N HIS A 426 -5.02 -3.97 12.66
CA HIS A 426 -4.14 -3.88 13.83
C HIS A 426 -4.63 -4.74 15.00
N ARG A 427 -5.96 -4.80 15.24
CA ARG A 427 -6.54 -5.69 16.26
C ARG A 427 -6.23 -7.16 15.95
N LEU A 428 -6.47 -7.59 14.73
CA LEU A 428 -6.21 -8.96 14.29
C LEU A 428 -4.73 -9.34 14.45
N LEU A 429 -3.82 -8.47 14.04
CA LEU A 429 -2.38 -8.70 14.19
C LEU A 429 -1.95 -8.69 15.67
N ALA A 430 -2.58 -7.85 16.51
CA ALA A 430 -2.31 -7.77 17.93
C ALA A 430 -2.80 -8.98 18.75
N LYS A 431 -3.80 -9.75 18.29
CA LYS A 431 -4.23 -10.99 18.98
C LYS A 431 -3.10 -12.03 19.13
N ARG A 432 -2.05 -11.90 18.33
CA ARG A 432 -0.82 -12.71 18.43
C ARG A 432 0.08 -12.30 19.59
N ARG A 433 -0.11 -11.11 20.20
CA ARG A 433 0.69 -10.57 21.31
C ARG A 433 0.28 -11.07 22.70
N ALA A 434 -0.98 -11.45 22.91
CA ALA A 434 -1.48 -11.84 24.24
C ALA A 434 -1.13 -13.29 24.63
N GLN A 435 -0.70 -14.11 23.68
CA GLN A 435 -0.55 -15.56 23.87
C GLN A 435 0.86 -15.99 24.34
N THR A 436 1.81 -15.06 24.47
CA THR A 436 3.16 -15.32 25.02
C THR A 436 3.27 -15.10 26.53
N ALA A 437 2.29 -14.46 27.17
CA ALA A 437 2.32 -14.19 28.61
C ALA A 437 1.84 -15.37 29.48
N GLY A 438 1.38 -16.48 28.88
CA GLY A 438 0.87 -17.66 29.57
C GLY A 438 1.30 -18.97 28.92
N GLY A 439 2.57 -19.35 29.09
CA GLY A 439 3.01 -20.76 29.14
C GLY A 439 2.94 -21.68 27.90
N SER A 440 2.13 -21.41 26.87
CA SER A 440 2.03 -22.25 25.67
C SER A 440 2.34 -21.46 24.41
N ALA A 441 3.62 -21.12 24.25
CA ALA A 441 4.14 -20.68 22.96
C ALA A 441 3.91 -21.79 21.90
N TRP A 442 3.87 -21.38 20.63
CA TRP A 442 4.05 -22.23 19.46
C TRP A 442 5.35 -23.05 19.58
N ARG A 443 5.34 -24.15 20.34
CA ARG A 443 6.42 -25.14 20.39
C ARG A 443 6.07 -26.23 19.39
N LEU A 444 6.68 -26.15 18.22
CA LEU A 444 6.99 -27.37 17.49
C LEU A 444 8.06 -28.11 18.32
N SER A 445 7.83 -29.39 18.57
CA SER A 445 8.76 -30.27 19.27
C SER A 445 10.14 -30.23 18.58
N PRO A 446 11.27 -30.21 19.31
CA PRO A 446 12.58 -30.22 18.72
C PRO A 446 12.99 -31.66 18.42
N ASP A 447 12.74 -32.15 17.21
CA ASP A 447 13.43 -33.33 16.71
C ASP A 447 14.55 -32.92 15.77
N ARG A 448 15.77 -33.18 16.29
CA ARG A 448 17.15 -33.17 15.78
C ARG A 448 17.51 -32.52 14.43
N PRO A 449 18.65 -31.81 14.36
CA PRO A 449 19.22 -31.30 13.12
C PRO A 449 19.82 -32.44 12.28
N ASP A 450 19.33 -32.62 11.05
CA ASP A 450 20.04 -33.35 10.01
C ASP A 450 21.05 -32.38 9.33
N PRO A 451 22.36 -32.65 9.37
CA PRO A 451 23.39 -31.74 8.93
C PRO A 451 23.72 -31.88 7.44
N HIS A 452 22.76 -32.03 6.54
CA HIS A 452 23.03 -31.98 5.09
C HIS A 452 21.83 -31.44 4.31
N LEU A 453 21.84 -30.14 4.00
CA LEU A 453 21.22 -29.57 2.79
C LEU A 453 21.58 -28.09 2.68
N SER A 454 22.82 -27.88 2.24
CA SER A 454 23.25 -26.67 1.56
C SER A 454 22.56 -26.56 0.19
N GLN A 455 22.23 -25.32 -0.20
CA GLN A 455 21.87 -24.85 -1.54
C GLN A 455 20.40 -25.03 -1.98
N LEU A 456 19.66 -23.92 -2.05
CA LEU A 456 19.05 -23.34 -3.26
C LEU A 456 17.98 -22.28 -2.91
N PRO A 457 17.73 -21.28 -3.78
CA PRO A 457 17.26 -19.97 -3.34
C PRO A 457 15.81 -19.65 -3.78
N HIS A 458 15.24 -18.67 -3.06
CA HIS A 458 14.17 -17.75 -3.47
C HIS A 458 12.78 -18.30 -3.85
N ALA A 459 11.75 -17.85 -3.12
CA ALA A 459 10.70 -16.94 -3.62
C ALA A 459 9.46 -16.98 -2.71
N GLY A 460 9.04 -15.83 -2.20
CA GLY A 460 7.73 -15.63 -1.57
C GLY A 460 7.16 -14.30 -2.03
N ARG A 461 6.00 -14.31 -2.70
CA ARG A 461 5.27 -13.14 -3.19
C ARG A 461 3.94 -13.03 -2.46
N ARG A 462 3.48 -11.79 -2.23
CA ARG A 462 2.14 -11.44 -1.72
C ARG A 462 1.16 -11.27 -2.87
N ALA A 463 -0.10 -11.65 -2.66
CA ALA A 463 -1.20 -11.28 -3.53
C ALA A 463 -1.69 -9.86 -3.18
N ARG A 464 -1.35 -8.89 -4.03
CA ARG A 464 -2.06 -7.62 -4.21
C ARG A 464 -1.82 -7.19 -5.66
N ARG A 465 -2.83 -7.43 -6.51
CA ARG A 465 -2.96 -7.19 -7.98
C ARG A 465 -3.27 -8.48 -8.74
N ARG A 466 -4.09 -8.33 -9.80
CA ARG A 466 -4.66 -9.33 -10.71
C ARG A 466 -4.12 -10.75 -10.47
N VAL A 467 -4.89 -11.52 -9.71
CA VAL A 467 -4.66 -12.95 -9.53
C VAL A 467 -4.98 -13.63 -10.87
N GLN A 468 -4.28 -14.72 -11.22
CA GLN A 468 -4.54 -15.56 -12.41
C GLN A 468 -5.99 -16.08 -12.52
N GLN A 469 -6.82 -15.83 -11.50
CA GLN A 469 -8.26 -16.08 -11.43
C GLN A 469 -9.07 -15.49 -12.59
N VAL A 470 -8.62 -14.42 -13.23
CA VAL A 470 -9.37 -13.73 -14.30
C VAL A 470 -9.37 -14.49 -15.65
N ASP A 471 -8.50 -15.50 -15.83
CA ASP A 471 -8.30 -16.14 -17.14
C ASP A 471 -9.06 -17.47 -17.33
N HIS A 472 -9.96 -17.87 -16.39
CA HIS A 472 -10.73 -19.12 -16.51
C HIS A 472 -12.10 -18.89 -17.24
N PRO A 473 -12.46 -19.66 -18.29
CA PRO A 473 -13.63 -19.34 -19.14
C PRO A 473 -15.02 -19.41 -18.46
N HIS A 474 -15.11 -20.03 -17.28
CA HIS A 474 -16.37 -20.27 -16.58
C HIS A 474 -16.66 -19.29 -15.43
N HIS A 475 -15.72 -18.42 -15.06
CA HIS A 475 -15.93 -17.35 -14.07
C HIS A 475 -15.78 -15.98 -14.74
N ARG A 476 -16.85 -15.50 -15.40
CA ARG A 476 -16.94 -14.13 -15.94
C ARG A 476 -17.34 -13.08 -14.88
N HIS A 477 -17.11 -13.38 -13.61
CA HIS A 477 -17.24 -12.41 -12.52
C HIS A 477 -15.87 -12.30 -11.85
N PRO A 478 -15.20 -11.13 -11.91
CA PRO A 478 -14.03 -10.88 -11.08
C PRO A 478 -14.50 -10.89 -9.62
N GLN A 479 -14.21 -11.97 -8.89
CA GLN A 479 -14.37 -12.01 -7.45
C GLN A 479 -13.04 -11.56 -6.82
N SER A 480 -13.18 -10.65 -5.86
CA SER A 480 -12.14 -9.77 -5.36
C SER A 480 -11.43 -10.34 -4.13
N HIS A 481 -10.10 -10.33 -4.08
CA HIS A 481 -9.34 -10.90 -2.95
C HIS A 481 -8.27 -9.93 -2.42
N ALA A 482 -8.66 -9.12 -1.44
CA ALA A 482 -7.70 -8.45 -0.57
C ALA A 482 -7.30 -9.36 0.60
N ALA A 483 -6.52 -10.41 0.34
CA ALA A 483 -6.15 -11.36 1.39
C ALA A 483 -5.11 -10.76 2.37
N VAL A 484 -5.42 -10.76 3.67
CA VAL A 484 -4.38 -10.65 4.71
C VAL A 484 -3.81 -12.01 4.96
N TYR A 485 -2.65 -12.26 4.36
CA TYR A 485 -1.71 -13.20 4.92
C TYR A 485 -1.05 -12.50 6.09
N ALA A 486 -1.16 -13.06 7.30
CA ALA A 486 -0.44 -12.55 8.46
C ALA A 486 1.07 -12.76 8.25
N HIS A 487 1.70 -11.86 7.51
CA HIS A 487 3.12 -11.81 7.27
C HIS A 487 3.71 -10.67 8.06
N VAL A 488 4.57 -11.05 9.00
CA VAL A 488 5.33 -10.17 9.88
C VAL A 488 6.42 -9.48 9.04
N ALA A 489 6.09 -8.34 8.47
CA ALA A 489 7.10 -7.34 8.11
C ALA A 489 7.43 -6.51 9.36
N ARG A 490 8.37 -5.56 9.26
CA ARG A 490 8.89 -4.77 10.40
C ARG A 490 7.77 -4.18 11.28
N ALA A 491 6.56 -3.92 10.79
CA ALA A 491 5.41 -3.54 11.63
C ALA A 491 4.18 -4.45 11.47
N ASP A 492 3.26 -4.28 12.42
CA ASP A 492 1.82 -4.56 12.28
C ASP A 492 1.14 -3.70 11.18
N GLY A 493 1.92 -3.03 10.31
CA GLY A 493 1.45 -2.17 9.24
C GLY A 493 1.04 -2.94 8.01
N LEU A 494 -0.07 -2.54 7.40
CA LEU A 494 -0.52 -3.02 6.11
C LEU A 494 0.48 -2.57 5.04
N HIS A 495 1.13 -3.53 4.39
CA HIS A 495 1.94 -3.24 3.21
C HIS A 495 1.15 -3.56 1.94
N THR A 496 0.88 -2.53 1.14
CA THR A 496 0.65 -2.63 -0.30
C THR A 496 2.00 -2.81 -1.00
N GLY A 497 2.51 -4.04 -1.02
CA GLY A 497 3.72 -4.37 -1.78
C GLY A 497 3.45 -4.27 -3.28
N TRP A 498 4.20 -3.41 -3.97
CA TRP A 498 4.22 -3.30 -5.43
C TRP A 498 5.21 -4.30 -6.05
N LEU A 499 4.80 -4.92 -7.16
CA LEU A 499 5.68 -5.45 -8.19
C LEU A 499 5.24 -4.79 -9.50
N PRO A 500 6.12 -4.12 -10.27
CA PRO A 500 5.80 -3.78 -11.64
C PRO A 500 5.68 -5.07 -12.43
N GLN A 501 4.57 -5.26 -13.11
CA GLN A 501 4.64 -5.98 -14.38
C GLN A 501 5.26 -5.02 -15.38
N CYS A 502 6.40 -5.42 -15.96
CA CYS A 502 6.96 -4.74 -17.12
C CYS A 502 5.89 -4.71 -18.23
N ALA A 503 5.82 -3.59 -18.95
CA ALA A 503 4.93 -3.38 -20.08
C ALA A 503 4.95 -4.57 -21.07
N PRO A 504 3.83 -4.86 -21.78
CA PRO A 504 3.78 -5.91 -22.77
C PRO A 504 4.62 -5.52 -23.99
N GLY A 505 5.92 -5.82 -23.94
CA GLY A 505 6.72 -6.04 -25.13
C GLY A 505 6.25 -7.34 -25.76
N ARG A 506 5.91 -7.32 -27.06
CA ARG A 506 5.52 -8.52 -27.82
C ARG A 506 6.62 -9.58 -27.70
N VAL A 507 6.40 -10.60 -26.88
CA VAL A 507 7.11 -11.86 -26.96
C VAL A 507 6.23 -12.76 -27.82
N GLN A 508 6.40 -12.65 -29.14
CA GLN A 508 5.94 -13.71 -30.06
C GLN A 508 6.93 -14.86 -29.96
N ASP A 509 6.39 -16.04 -29.62
CA ASP A 509 6.84 -17.39 -29.96
C ASP A 509 8.34 -17.64 -30.12
N ALA A 510 8.97 -18.11 -29.04
CA ALA A 510 10.25 -18.82 -29.12
C ALA A 510 10.31 -19.97 -28.11
N ALA A 511 9.39 -20.93 -28.21
CA ALA A 511 9.55 -22.24 -27.56
C ALA A 511 8.57 -23.28 -28.11
N HIS A 512 8.56 -23.55 -29.42
CA HIS A 512 8.14 -24.87 -29.95
C HIS A 512 8.59 -24.99 -31.41
N ARG A 513 9.74 -25.66 -31.61
CA ARG A 513 10.07 -26.53 -32.77
C ARG A 513 11.54 -26.94 -32.68
N ALA A 514 11.78 -28.00 -31.91
CA ALA A 514 12.91 -28.90 -32.14
C ALA A 514 12.30 -30.28 -32.40
N ALA A 515 11.90 -30.50 -33.64
CA ALA A 515 11.66 -31.81 -34.24
C ALA A 515 11.73 -31.58 -35.75
N GLY A 516 12.67 -32.27 -36.39
CA GLY A 516 12.83 -32.27 -37.84
C GLY A 516 11.59 -32.83 -38.52
N ASP A 517 11.27 -32.29 -39.69
CA ASP A 517 11.29 -33.03 -40.95
C ASP A 517 10.80 -32.10 -42.07
N ASP A 518 11.24 -32.46 -43.28
CA ASP A 518 11.21 -31.73 -44.54
C ASP A 518 9.87 -31.09 -44.94
N TYR A 519 9.93 -29.90 -45.56
CA TYR A 519 9.60 -29.66 -46.98
C TYR A 519 9.46 -28.15 -47.29
N ALA A 520 9.88 -27.78 -48.49
CA ALA A 520 10.08 -26.44 -48.99
C ALA A 520 8.84 -25.74 -49.58
N CYS A 521 8.93 -24.39 -49.62
CA CYS A 521 8.39 -23.42 -50.59
C CYS A 521 6.94 -23.51 -51.12
N ALA A 522 6.17 -22.42 -50.98
CA ALA A 522 5.93 -21.43 -52.05
C ALA A 522 4.92 -20.33 -51.66
N ALA A 523 5.09 -19.17 -52.30
CA ALA A 523 4.39 -17.90 -52.17
C ALA A 523 2.88 -17.90 -52.52
N THR A 524 2.12 -16.93 -51.98
CA THR A 524 1.47 -15.80 -52.69
C THR A 524 0.20 -15.30 -51.98
N GLY A 525 -0.03 -13.97 -52.02
CA GLY A 525 -1.36 -13.42 -52.29
C GLY A 525 -2.14 -12.78 -51.14
N ASP A 526 -2.41 -11.48 -51.29
CA ASP A 526 -3.33 -10.62 -50.53
C ASP A 526 -4.78 -11.13 -50.41
N VAL A 527 -5.53 -10.63 -49.41
CA VAL A 527 -6.80 -9.87 -49.53
C VAL A 527 -7.65 -9.91 -48.23
N CYS A 528 -8.19 -8.73 -47.93
CA CYS A 528 -9.20 -8.30 -46.95
C CYS A 528 -10.28 -9.29 -46.44
N GLY A 529 -10.46 -9.28 -45.11
CA GLY A 529 -11.70 -9.10 -44.33
C GLY A 529 -13.00 -9.84 -44.69
N LEU A 530 -13.60 -10.54 -43.71
CA LEU A 530 -15.03 -10.83 -43.69
C LEU A 530 -15.60 -10.96 -42.26
N ARG A 531 -16.60 -10.11 -41.97
CA ARG A 531 -17.53 -10.17 -40.82
C ARG A 531 -18.52 -11.34 -41.02
N LYS A 532 -18.93 -12.01 -39.93
CA LYS A 532 -20.02 -13.00 -39.95
C LYS A 532 -21.41 -12.34 -39.99
N PRO A 533 -22.39 -12.88 -40.73
CA PRO A 533 -23.73 -12.32 -40.85
C PRO A 533 -24.72 -12.88 -39.82
N VAL A 534 -25.64 -12.01 -39.39
CA VAL A 534 -26.84 -12.32 -38.60
C VAL A 534 -27.97 -12.72 -39.57
N ARG A 535 -28.62 -13.87 -39.34
CA ARG A 535 -29.83 -14.30 -40.06
C ARG A 535 -31.08 -13.78 -39.34
N GLY A 536 -31.92 -13.05 -40.05
CA GLY A 536 -33.30 -12.75 -39.67
C GLY A 536 -34.29 -13.45 -40.60
N GLY A 537 -35.44 -13.87 -40.06
CA GLY A 537 -36.60 -14.37 -40.81
C GLY A 537 -37.87 -13.77 -40.22
N ARG A 538 -38.63 -13.04 -41.05
CA ARG A 538 -39.90 -12.35 -40.74
C ARG A 538 -41.10 -13.30 -40.86
N ARG A 539 -42.19 -13.05 -40.10
CA ARG A 539 -43.49 -12.52 -40.59
C ARG A 539 -44.57 -12.59 -39.48
N GLN A 540 -45.30 -11.48 -39.29
CA GLN A 540 -46.64 -11.42 -38.67
C GLN A 540 -47.73 -11.77 -39.71
N PRO A 541 -49.00 -11.99 -39.31
CA PRO A 541 -49.98 -10.89 -39.23
C PRO A 541 -51.08 -10.98 -38.13
N GLY A 542 -51.55 -9.82 -37.66
CA GLY A 542 -53.00 -9.50 -37.54
C GLY A 542 -53.70 -9.49 -36.17
N THR A 543 -54.11 -8.27 -35.73
CA THR A 543 -55.42 -7.84 -35.13
C THR A 543 -56.04 -8.63 -33.94
N ILE A 544 -56.54 -8.04 -32.85
CA ILE A 544 -57.17 -6.72 -32.54
C ILE A 544 -56.55 -6.13 -31.28
#